data_AF-A0A0Q8N5R3-F1
#
_entry.id   AF-A0A0Q8N5R3-F1
#
_cell.length_a   1.000
_cell.length_b   1.000
_cell.length_c   1.000
_cell.angle_alpha   90.00
_cell.angle_beta   90.00
_cell.angle_gamma   90.00
#
_symmetry.space_group_name_H-M   'P 1'
#
loop_
_entity.id
_entity.type
_entity.pdbx_description
1 polymer ?
#
loop_
_entity_poly.entity_id
_entity_poly.type
_entity_poly.pdbx_seq_one_letter_code
_entity_poly.pdbx_strand_id
1 'polypeptide(L)'
;MKHFFLSIIFCFIGNIALGQNSPKEISPEVLKKIKADVEAQIPKLKLKLVKQELNPDEIEFKIDTFRIETITSKRMDIDYSTAGMNITVDELTTNYDKLMNKYYNKLMKSLKPEDKKVLITAQKAWLAFRDAEIKLIGTMTEDQYSGGGTMQSNIRMGQYSSLVVERTIDIFHYYNGIIKD
;
A
#
# COMPACT_ATOMS: atom_id res chain seq x y z
N MET A 1 23.95 -48.28 41.17
CA MET A 1 24.11 -48.39 39.70
C MET A 1 23.25 -49.52 39.19
N LYS A 2 22.14 -49.18 38.50
CA LYS A 2 21.47 -49.97 37.45
C LYS A 2 20.20 -49.22 37.02
N HIS A 3 20.36 -48.41 35.96
CA HIS A 3 19.39 -48.07 34.90
C HIS A 3 17.99 -47.60 35.36
N PHE A 4 17.62 -46.32 35.41
CA PHE A 4 17.62 -45.25 34.38
C PHE A 4 17.08 -45.70 33.02
N PHE A 5 15.83 -46.16 32.97
CA PHE A 5 15.10 -46.34 31.70
C PHE A 5 13.60 -46.21 31.93
N LEU A 6 13.08 -44.98 31.97
CA LEU A 6 11.65 -44.74 31.72
C LEU A 6 11.39 -43.30 31.29
N SER A 7 11.94 -42.84 30.16
CA SER A 7 11.55 -41.55 29.56
C SER A 7 11.97 -41.45 28.09
N ILE A 8 11.54 -42.37 27.22
CA ILE A 8 11.66 -42.16 25.76
C ILE A 8 10.46 -42.78 25.04
N ILE A 9 9.24 -42.27 25.23
CA ILE A 9 8.15 -42.39 24.24
C ILE A 9 7.25 -41.15 24.35
N PHE A 10 7.72 -39.99 23.91
CA PHE A 10 6.85 -38.82 23.61
C PHE A 10 7.56 -37.83 22.66
N CYS A 11 8.13 -38.30 21.55
CA CYS A 11 8.70 -37.43 20.51
C CYS A 11 8.34 -37.87 19.08
N PHE A 12 7.11 -38.34 18.83
CA PHE A 12 6.67 -38.67 17.46
C PHE A 12 5.32 -38.07 17.06
N ILE A 13 4.85 -37.02 17.74
CA ILE A 13 3.70 -36.23 17.27
C ILE A 13 4.15 -34.78 17.23
N GLY A 14 4.83 -34.40 16.16
CA GLY A 14 5.29 -33.02 16.02
C GLY A 14 6.01 -32.77 14.72
N ASN A 15 5.45 -33.17 13.59
CA ASN A 15 5.87 -32.70 12.25
C ASN A 15 4.77 -32.95 11.21
N ILE A 16 3.54 -32.53 11.49
CA ILE A 16 2.67 -32.07 10.41
C ILE A 16 2.50 -30.57 10.63
N ALA A 17 3.62 -29.85 10.51
CA ALA A 17 3.52 -28.46 10.09
C ALA A 17 2.93 -28.53 8.69
N LEU A 18 1.64 -28.23 8.55
CA LEU A 18 1.05 -27.92 7.26
C LEU A 18 1.85 -26.72 6.73
N GLY A 19 2.85 -27.00 5.89
CA GLY A 19 3.71 -25.99 5.32
C GLY A 19 2.85 -24.95 4.63
N GLN A 20 3.06 -23.68 4.96
CA GLN A 20 2.51 -22.58 4.15
C GLN A 20 2.90 -22.86 2.70
N ASN A 21 1.94 -22.78 1.78
CA ASN A 21 2.25 -22.89 0.36
C ASN A 21 3.33 -21.86 0.02
N SER A 22 4.40 -22.28 -0.67
CA SER A 22 5.46 -21.37 -1.11
C SER A 22 4.87 -20.17 -1.87
N PRO A 23 5.47 -18.97 -1.74
CA PRO A 23 4.99 -17.81 -2.47
C PRO A 23 5.06 -18.08 -3.98
N LYS A 24 4.07 -17.58 -4.71
CA LYS A 24 3.96 -17.78 -6.16
C LYS A 24 3.96 -16.44 -6.86
N GLU A 25 4.87 -16.28 -7.81
CA GLU A 25 4.88 -15.09 -8.66
C GLU A 25 3.51 -14.87 -9.31
N ILE A 26 3.07 -13.61 -9.35
CA ILE A 26 1.76 -13.24 -9.87
C ILE A 26 1.80 -13.18 -11.39
N SER A 27 1.22 -14.18 -12.04
CA SER A 27 1.06 -14.17 -13.50
C SER A 27 0.04 -13.11 -13.96
N PRO A 28 0.09 -12.66 -15.23
CA PRO A 28 -0.90 -11.75 -15.80
C PRO A 28 -2.34 -12.26 -15.67
N GLU A 29 -2.58 -13.57 -15.79
CA GLU A 29 -3.90 -14.20 -15.65
C GLU A 29 -4.39 -14.14 -14.21
N VAL A 30 -3.50 -14.41 -13.24
CA VAL A 30 -3.81 -14.29 -11.81
C VAL A 30 -4.14 -12.83 -11.48
N LEU A 31 -3.33 -11.88 -11.96
CA LEU A 31 -3.59 -10.45 -11.77
C LEU A 31 -4.94 -10.02 -12.38
N LYS A 32 -5.26 -10.51 -13.58
CA LYS A 32 -6.54 -10.24 -14.24
C LYS A 32 -7.71 -10.76 -13.40
N LYS A 33 -7.58 -11.97 -12.83
CA LYS A 33 -8.59 -12.55 -11.93
C LYS A 33 -8.75 -11.72 -10.66
N ILE A 34 -7.65 -11.34 -10.00
CA ILE A 34 -7.66 -10.48 -8.81
C ILE A 34 -8.42 -9.18 -9.10
N LYS A 35 -8.11 -8.51 -10.21
CA LYS A 35 -8.78 -7.26 -10.61
C LYS A 35 -10.28 -7.48 -10.85
N ALA A 36 -10.67 -8.55 -11.54
CA ALA A 36 -12.07 -8.89 -11.78
C ALA A 36 -12.84 -9.14 -10.47
N ASP A 37 -12.24 -9.90 -9.55
CA ASP A 37 -12.82 -10.20 -8.23
C ASP A 37 -12.99 -8.93 -7.38
N VAL A 38 -12.08 -7.97 -7.50
CA VAL A 38 -12.18 -6.67 -6.82
C VAL A 38 -13.28 -5.81 -7.45
N GLU A 39 -13.36 -5.70 -8.78
CA GLU A 39 -14.42 -4.94 -9.46
C GLU A 39 -15.82 -5.49 -9.15
N ALA A 40 -15.96 -6.82 -9.02
CA ALA A 40 -17.23 -7.46 -8.66
C ALA A 40 -17.76 -7.02 -7.27
N GLN A 41 -16.89 -6.56 -6.37
CA GLN A 41 -17.27 -6.09 -5.03
C GLN A 41 -17.74 -4.64 -5.00
N ILE A 42 -17.44 -3.86 -6.03
CA ILE A 42 -17.67 -2.40 -6.06
C ILE A 42 -19.15 -2.01 -6.03
N PRO A 43 -20.07 -2.68 -6.75
CA PRO A 43 -21.49 -2.33 -6.66
C PRO A 43 -22.02 -2.43 -5.22
N LYS A 44 -21.64 -3.50 -4.50
CA LYS A 44 -22.03 -3.70 -3.10
C LYS A 44 -21.40 -2.64 -2.19
N LEU A 45 -20.11 -2.32 -2.39
CA LEU A 45 -19.43 -1.26 -1.65
C LEU A 45 -20.10 0.10 -1.89
N LYS A 46 -20.37 0.47 -3.13
CA LYS A 46 -21.01 1.74 -3.50
C LYS A 46 -22.38 1.88 -2.83
N LEU A 47 -23.20 0.83 -2.83
CA LEU A 47 -24.49 0.83 -2.12
C LEU A 47 -24.34 1.05 -0.61
N LYS A 48 -23.27 0.53 0.01
CA LYS A 48 -22.96 0.78 1.42
C LYS A 48 -22.53 2.24 1.65
N LEU A 49 -21.69 2.78 0.78
CA LEU A 49 -21.16 4.14 0.90
C LEU A 49 -22.22 5.23 0.67
N VAL A 50 -23.14 5.03 -0.28
CA VAL A 50 -24.26 5.96 -0.52
C VAL A 50 -25.15 6.13 0.72
N LYS A 51 -25.26 5.10 1.57
CA LYS A 51 -26.02 5.16 2.84
C LYS A 51 -25.32 5.98 3.93
N GLN A 52 -24.09 6.42 3.72
CA GLN A 52 -23.29 7.17 4.69
C GLN A 52 -23.34 8.69 4.46
N GLU A 53 -24.24 9.19 3.60
CA GLU A 53 -24.42 10.62 3.31
C GLU A 53 -23.12 11.31 2.83
N LEU A 54 -22.22 10.54 2.22
CA LEU A 54 -20.97 11.05 1.67
C LEU A 54 -21.23 11.76 0.34
N ASN A 55 -20.47 12.81 0.04
CA ASN A 55 -20.51 13.43 -1.27
C ASN A 55 -19.96 12.46 -2.36
N PRO A 56 -20.33 12.66 -3.64
CA PRO A 56 -19.95 11.74 -4.72
C PRO A 56 -18.43 11.54 -4.87
N ASP A 57 -17.64 12.58 -4.66
CA ASP A 57 -16.18 12.54 -4.76
C ASP A 57 -15.52 11.76 -3.62
N GLU A 58 -16.09 11.81 -2.42
CA GLU A 58 -15.66 10.98 -1.29
C GLU A 58 -16.02 9.51 -1.48
N ILE A 59 -17.18 9.23 -2.07
CA ILE A 59 -17.52 7.87 -2.50
C ILE A 59 -16.52 7.38 -3.55
N GLU A 60 -16.17 8.22 -4.53
CA GLU A 60 -15.17 7.91 -5.55
C GLU A 60 -13.81 7.59 -4.91
N PHE A 61 -13.34 8.42 -3.98
CA PHE A 61 -12.05 8.22 -3.31
C PHE A 61 -12.01 6.92 -2.51
N LYS A 62 -13.09 6.60 -1.77
CA LYS A 62 -13.20 5.34 -1.02
C LYS A 62 -13.21 4.12 -1.93
N ILE A 63 -13.82 4.22 -3.12
CA ILE A 63 -13.80 3.12 -4.10
C ILE A 63 -12.40 2.97 -4.73
N ASP A 64 -11.74 4.08 -5.08
CA ASP A 64 -10.40 4.04 -5.68
C ASP A 64 -9.35 3.47 -4.71
N THR A 65 -9.36 3.92 -3.45
CA THR A 65 -8.50 3.36 -2.40
C THR A 65 -8.85 1.90 -2.12
N PHE A 66 -10.13 1.54 -2.04
CA PHE A 66 -10.54 0.13 -1.90
C PHE A 66 -9.98 -0.76 -3.01
N ARG A 67 -10.02 -0.31 -4.28
CA ARG A 67 -9.45 -1.06 -5.40
C ARG A 67 -7.96 -1.32 -5.18
N ILE A 68 -7.21 -0.25 -4.91
CA ILE A 68 -5.76 -0.31 -4.76
C ILE A 68 -5.40 -1.24 -3.60
N GLU A 69 -5.96 -0.99 -2.41
CA GLU A 69 -5.63 -1.74 -1.19
C GLU A 69 -6.04 -3.21 -1.27
N THR A 70 -7.20 -3.52 -1.84
CA THR A 70 -7.66 -4.91 -1.95
C THR A 70 -6.83 -5.70 -2.97
N ILE A 71 -6.40 -5.06 -4.07
CA ILE A 71 -5.48 -5.68 -5.01
C ILE A 71 -4.13 -5.93 -4.33
N THR A 72 -3.58 -4.93 -3.65
CA THR A 72 -2.30 -5.03 -2.90
C THR A 72 -2.33 -6.16 -1.89
N SER A 73 -3.36 -6.22 -1.04
CA SER A 73 -3.52 -7.29 -0.04
C SER A 73 -3.58 -8.68 -0.69
N LYS A 74 -4.41 -8.86 -1.73
CA LYS A 74 -4.50 -10.15 -2.44
C LYS A 74 -3.19 -10.58 -3.08
N ARG A 75 -2.38 -9.63 -3.54
CA ARG A 75 -1.06 -9.92 -4.10
C ARG A 75 -0.07 -10.35 -3.03
N MET A 76 -0.04 -9.65 -1.89
CA MET A 76 0.82 -10.01 -0.75
C MET A 76 0.47 -11.39 -0.18
N ASP A 77 -0.82 -11.77 -0.20
CA ASP A 77 -1.26 -13.11 0.23
C ASP A 77 -0.75 -14.24 -0.70
N ILE A 78 -0.53 -13.93 -1.99
CA ILE A 78 -0.10 -14.90 -3.01
C ILE A 78 1.43 -14.96 -3.10
N ASP A 79 2.09 -13.80 -3.11
CA ASP A 79 3.53 -13.67 -3.21
C ASP A 79 4.08 -12.84 -2.03
N TYR A 80 4.24 -13.53 -0.91
CA TYR A 80 4.84 -12.97 0.30
C TYR A 80 6.38 -13.05 0.30
N SER A 81 7.02 -13.35 -0.84
CA SER A 81 8.48 -13.26 -0.94
C SER A 81 8.93 -11.79 -0.87
N THR A 82 10.18 -11.54 -0.48
CA THR A 82 10.72 -10.16 -0.49
C THR A 82 10.57 -9.51 -1.86
N ALA A 83 10.83 -10.23 -2.94
CA ALA A 83 10.70 -9.72 -4.30
C ALA A 83 9.23 -9.41 -4.64
N GLY A 84 8.32 -10.34 -4.37
CA GLY A 84 6.88 -10.16 -4.58
C GLY A 84 6.30 -8.98 -3.80
N MET A 85 6.72 -8.81 -2.56
CA MET A 85 6.38 -7.67 -1.72
C MET A 85 6.90 -6.36 -2.31
N ASN A 86 8.17 -6.29 -2.77
CA ASN A 86 8.71 -5.08 -3.40
C ASN A 86 7.95 -4.69 -4.66
N ILE A 87 7.66 -5.65 -5.54
CA ILE A 87 6.86 -5.41 -6.76
C ILE A 87 5.46 -4.92 -6.38
N THR A 88 4.83 -5.55 -5.39
CA THR A 88 3.48 -5.17 -4.96
C THR A 88 3.45 -3.77 -4.33
N VAL A 89 4.43 -3.40 -3.52
CA VAL A 89 4.55 -2.06 -2.93
C VAL A 89 4.90 -1.00 -3.98
N ASP A 90 5.71 -1.34 -4.99
CA ASP A 90 5.98 -0.44 -6.12
C ASP A 90 4.70 -0.11 -6.90
N GLU A 91 3.88 -1.12 -7.18
CA GLU A 91 2.60 -0.93 -7.86
C GLU A 91 1.57 -0.18 -7.00
N LEU A 92 1.50 -0.47 -5.70
CA LEU A 92 0.72 0.30 -4.72
C LEU A 92 1.09 1.78 -4.82
N THR A 93 2.38 2.08 -4.72
CA THR A 93 2.93 3.44 -4.74
C THR A 93 2.61 4.15 -6.05
N THR A 94 2.80 3.46 -7.18
CA THR A 94 2.48 3.99 -8.52
C THR A 94 0.99 4.31 -8.67
N ASN A 95 0.11 3.47 -8.12
CA ASN A 95 -1.33 3.72 -8.20
C ASN A 95 -1.77 4.86 -7.27
N TYR A 96 -1.16 4.99 -6.10
CA TYR A 96 -1.38 6.14 -5.22
C TYR A 96 -0.84 7.45 -5.82
N ASP A 97 0.31 7.45 -6.50
CA ASP A 97 0.79 8.64 -7.20
C ASP A 97 -0.17 9.11 -8.31
N LYS A 98 -0.73 8.16 -9.08
CA LYS A 98 -1.81 8.47 -10.05
C LYS A 98 -3.05 9.04 -9.36
N LEU A 99 -3.42 8.49 -8.20
CA LEU A 99 -4.56 8.94 -7.40
C LEU A 99 -4.33 10.35 -6.83
N MET A 100 -3.13 10.62 -6.30
CA MET A 100 -2.68 11.94 -5.86
C MET A 100 -2.83 12.96 -6.98
N ASN A 101 -2.33 12.64 -8.18
CA ASN A 101 -2.43 13.52 -9.34
C ASN A 101 -3.89 13.78 -9.76
N LYS A 102 -4.77 12.75 -9.69
CA LYS A 102 -6.20 12.92 -9.93
C LYS A 102 -6.82 13.95 -8.98
N TYR A 103 -6.60 13.83 -7.68
CA TYR A 103 -7.20 14.73 -6.68
C TYR A 103 -6.50 16.09 -6.58
N TYR A 104 -5.20 16.15 -6.84
CA TYR A 104 -4.47 17.40 -7.03
C TYR A 104 -5.09 18.23 -8.15
N ASN A 105 -5.41 17.59 -9.28
CA ASN A 105 -6.06 18.27 -10.40
C ASN A 105 -7.50 18.72 -10.08
N LYS A 106 -8.25 17.95 -9.27
CA LYS A 106 -9.57 18.39 -8.78
C LYS A 106 -9.45 19.60 -7.86
N LEU A 107 -8.54 19.56 -6.88
CA LEU A 107 -8.25 20.66 -5.97
C LEU A 107 -7.83 21.94 -6.74
N MET A 108 -6.90 21.80 -7.70
CA MET A 108 -6.45 22.90 -8.56
C MET A 108 -7.58 23.57 -9.35
N LYS A 109 -8.66 22.85 -9.67
CA LYS A 109 -9.83 23.41 -10.36
C LYS A 109 -10.73 24.19 -9.41
N SER A 110 -10.83 23.79 -8.15
CA SER A 110 -11.67 24.43 -7.14
C SER A 110 -11.07 25.70 -6.52
N LEU A 111 -9.74 25.85 -6.55
CA LEU A 111 -9.04 26.99 -5.93
C LEU A 111 -9.11 28.28 -6.77
N LYS A 112 -9.00 29.44 -6.10
CA LYS A 112 -8.81 30.75 -6.77
C LYS A 112 -7.39 30.85 -7.36
N PRO A 113 -7.14 31.73 -8.35
CA PRO A 113 -5.85 31.82 -9.01
C PRO A 113 -4.64 32.04 -8.07
N GLU A 114 -4.79 32.83 -7.01
CA GLU A 114 -3.70 33.05 -6.05
C GLU A 114 -3.46 31.81 -5.16
N ASP A 115 -4.53 31.16 -4.69
CA ASP A 115 -4.43 29.94 -3.86
C ASP A 115 -3.85 28.75 -4.65
N LYS A 116 -4.07 28.70 -5.97
CA LYS A 116 -3.41 27.73 -6.86
C LYS A 116 -1.88 27.84 -6.81
N LYS A 117 -1.34 29.06 -6.72
CA LYS A 117 0.12 29.27 -6.63
C LYS A 117 0.66 28.72 -5.31
N VAL A 118 -0.10 28.84 -4.22
CA VAL A 118 0.23 28.26 -2.92
C VAL A 118 0.29 26.74 -3.01
N LEU A 119 -0.74 26.10 -3.58
CA LEU A 119 -0.76 24.64 -3.77
C LEU A 119 0.39 24.15 -4.67
N ILE A 120 0.66 24.82 -5.78
CA ILE A 120 1.78 24.47 -6.68
C ILE A 120 3.10 24.54 -5.92
N THR A 121 3.31 25.60 -5.14
CA THR A 121 4.54 25.81 -4.37
C THR A 121 4.70 24.71 -3.31
N ALA A 122 3.65 24.41 -2.55
CA ALA A 122 3.65 23.34 -1.55
C ALA A 122 3.91 21.97 -2.20
N GLN A 123 3.30 21.66 -3.34
CA GLN A 123 3.49 20.39 -4.02
C GLN A 123 4.93 20.24 -4.57
N LYS A 124 5.52 21.31 -5.13
CA LYS A 124 6.93 21.30 -5.57
C LYS A 124 7.89 21.09 -4.41
N ALA A 125 7.66 21.77 -3.30
CA ALA A 125 8.47 21.60 -2.09
C ALA A 125 8.36 20.17 -1.54
N TRP A 126 7.14 19.60 -1.52
CA TRP A 126 6.93 18.21 -1.12
C TRP A 126 7.65 17.21 -2.03
N LEU A 127 7.64 17.42 -3.35
CA LEU A 127 8.40 16.56 -4.28
C LEU A 127 9.90 16.61 -4.00
N ALA A 128 10.45 17.80 -3.75
CA ALA A 128 11.86 17.96 -3.40
C ALA A 128 12.21 17.27 -2.06
N PHE A 129 11.34 17.41 -1.05
CA PHE A 129 11.46 16.70 0.22
C PHE A 129 11.42 15.18 0.01
N ARG A 130 10.40 14.67 -0.68
CA ARG A 130 10.23 13.24 -0.96
C ARG A 130 11.48 12.65 -1.64
N ASP A 131 12.00 13.34 -2.66
CA ASP A 131 13.17 12.86 -3.39
C ASP A 131 14.46 12.89 -2.55
N ALA A 132 14.57 13.83 -1.61
CA ALA A 132 15.65 13.85 -0.61
C ALA A 132 15.47 12.73 0.44
N GLU A 133 14.24 12.51 0.90
CA GLU A 133 13.90 11.51 1.90
C GLU A 133 14.14 10.10 1.40
N ILE A 134 13.83 9.79 0.13
CA ILE A 134 14.14 8.48 -0.47
C ILE A 134 15.64 8.19 -0.46
N LYS A 135 16.48 9.22 -0.62
CA LYS A 135 17.95 9.06 -0.55
C LYS A 135 18.36 8.74 0.88
N LEU A 136 17.82 9.46 1.86
CA LEU A 136 18.07 9.20 3.27
C LEU A 136 17.62 7.79 3.68
N ILE A 137 16.40 7.40 3.32
CA ILE A 137 15.89 6.03 3.51
C ILE A 137 16.86 5.01 2.92
N GLY A 138 17.32 5.24 1.68
CA GLY A 138 18.33 4.41 1.02
C GLY A 138 19.58 4.25 1.89
N THR A 139 20.18 5.36 2.32
CA THR A 139 21.34 5.37 3.21
C THR A 139 21.07 4.61 4.51
N MET A 140 19.94 4.85 5.17
CA MET A 140 19.61 4.18 6.44
C MET A 140 19.36 2.68 6.31
N THR A 141 19.06 2.19 5.10
CA THR A 141 18.87 0.76 4.83
C THR A 141 20.16 0.03 4.45
N GLU A 142 21.28 0.73 4.26
CA GLU A 142 22.58 0.11 3.98
C GLU A 142 23.08 -0.74 5.17
N ASP A 143 23.86 -1.79 4.85
CA ASP A 143 24.28 -2.82 5.80
C ASP A 143 24.93 -2.24 7.08
N GLN A 144 25.74 -1.20 6.95
CA GLN A 144 26.44 -0.59 8.08
C GLN A 144 25.53 0.14 9.07
N TYR A 145 24.29 0.48 8.68
CA TYR A 145 23.31 1.16 9.54
C TYR A 145 22.16 0.24 9.95
N SER A 146 21.78 -0.70 9.10
CA SER A 146 20.58 -1.52 9.27
C SER A 146 20.86 -2.97 9.67
N GLY A 147 22.12 -3.43 9.54
CA GLY A 147 22.49 -4.84 9.65
C GLY A 147 22.24 -5.66 8.37
N GLY A 148 21.74 -5.01 7.31
CA GLY A 148 21.61 -5.58 5.97
C GLY A 148 20.50 -6.62 5.81
N GLY A 149 20.60 -7.40 4.74
CA GLY A 149 19.65 -8.46 4.39
C GLY A 149 18.50 -8.01 3.49
N THR A 150 17.83 -8.98 2.87
CA THR A 150 16.81 -8.72 1.83
C THR A 150 15.60 -7.97 2.38
N MET A 151 15.28 -8.12 3.67
CA MET A 151 14.19 -7.39 4.34
C MET A 151 14.35 -5.87 4.26
N GLN A 152 15.58 -5.35 4.23
CA GLN A 152 15.84 -3.91 4.13
C GLN A 152 15.28 -3.30 2.85
N SER A 153 15.20 -4.10 1.76
CA SER A 153 14.55 -3.65 0.53
C SER A 153 13.05 -3.44 0.71
N ASN A 154 12.36 -4.30 1.48
CA ASN A 154 10.94 -4.12 1.79
C ASN A 154 10.72 -2.89 2.68
N ILE A 155 11.60 -2.67 3.67
CA ILE A 155 11.57 -1.49 4.54
C ILE A 155 11.70 -0.21 3.70
N ARG A 156 12.71 -0.15 2.83
CA ARG A 156 12.93 0.98 1.91
C ARG A 156 11.70 1.28 1.06
N MET A 157 11.13 0.26 0.43
CA MET A 157 9.96 0.42 -0.44
C MET A 157 8.73 0.85 0.36
N GLY A 158 8.51 0.28 1.53
CA GLY A 158 7.38 0.62 2.41
C GLY A 158 7.44 2.07 2.92
N GLN A 159 8.62 2.54 3.33
CA GLN A 159 8.80 3.93 3.77
C GLN A 159 8.54 4.92 2.63
N TYR A 160 9.07 4.65 1.42
CA TYR A 160 8.77 5.48 0.25
C TYR A 160 7.27 5.49 -0.08
N SER A 161 6.64 4.31 -0.08
CA SER A 161 5.20 4.17 -0.34
C SER A 161 4.36 5.00 0.62
N SER A 162 4.70 4.98 1.91
CA SER A 162 3.99 5.71 2.96
C SER A 162 3.95 7.21 2.69
N LEU A 163 5.08 7.81 2.25
CA LEU A 163 5.12 9.23 1.88
C LEU A 163 4.10 9.58 0.79
N VAL A 164 3.98 8.72 -0.23
CA VAL A 164 3.07 8.95 -1.38
C VAL A 164 1.62 8.73 -0.97
N VAL A 165 1.33 7.70 -0.17
CA VAL A 165 -0.02 7.41 0.35
C VAL A 165 -0.51 8.56 1.23
N GLU A 166 0.30 9.00 2.20
CA GLU A 166 -0.02 10.10 3.11
C GLU A 166 -0.30 11.38 2.32
N ARG A 167 0.56 11.74 1.36
CA ARG A 167 0.33 12.92 0.53
C ARG A 167 -0.94 12.83 -0.31
N THR A 168 -1.27 11.64 -0.82
CA THR A 168 -2.51 11.41 -1.55
C THR A 168 -3.73 11.70 -0.68
N ILE A 169 -3.71 11.21 0.56
CA ILE A 169 -4.77 11.41 1.55
C ILE A 169 -4.89 12.89 1.92
N ASP A 170 -3.76 13.58 2.16
CA ASP A 170 -3.75 15.03 2.45
C ASP A 170 -4.38 15.84 1.31
N ILE A 171 -3.94 15.59 0.07
CA ILE A 171 -4.49 16.27 -1.11
C ILE A 171 -5.98 16.03 -1.26
N PHE A 172 -6.43 14.79 -1.04
CA PHE A 172 -7.86 14.48 -1.04
C PHE A 172 -8.59 15.19 0.09
N HIS A 173 -8.05 15.26 1.31
CA HIS A 173 -8.68 15.96 2.43
C HIS A 173 -8.83 17.46 2.18
N TYR A 174 -7.81 18.12 1.62
CA TYR A 174 -7.93 19.53 1.21
C TYR A 174 -9.03 19.72 0.17
N TYR A 175 -9.11 18.84 -0.83
CA TYR A 175 -10.18 18.88 -1.83
C TYR A 175 -11.56 18.62 -1.23
N ASN A 176 -11.68 17.60 -0.39
CA ASN A 176 -12.93 17.19 0.25
C ASN A 176 -13.47 18.29 1.18
N GLY A 177 -12.58 19.01 1.88
CA GLY A 177 -12.96 20.16 2.69
C GLY A 177 -13.66 21.23 1.88
N ILE A 178 -13.16 21.56 0.68
CA ILE A 178 -13.74 22.60 -0.17
C ILE A 178 -15.11 22.22 -0.72
N ILE A 179 -15.37 20.95 -0.99
CA ILE A 179 -16.65 20.49 -1.58
C ILE A 179 -17.70 20.10 -0.53
N LYS A 180 -17.33 20.06 0.74
CA LYS A 180 -18.26 19.83 1.87
C LYS A 180 -18.87 21.13 2.38
N ASP A 181 -18.22 22.26 2.12
CA ASP A 181 -18.72 23.62 2.37
C ASP A 181 -19.62 24.10 1.21
#